data_AF-A0AAD6B1I9-F1
#
_entry.id   AF-A0AAD6B1I9-F1
#
_cell.length_a   1.000
_cell.length_b   1.000
_cell.length_c   1.000
_cell.angle_alpha   90.00
_cell.angle_beta   90.00
_cell.angle_gamma   90.00
#
_symmetry.space_group_name_H-M   'P 1'
#
loop_
_entity.id
_entity.type
_entity.pdbx_description
1 polymer ?
#
loop_
_entity_poly.entity_id
_entity_poly.type
_entity_poly.pdbx_seq_one_letter_code
_entity_poly.pdbx_strand_id
1 'polypeptide(L)'
;MLATLSRLKSPRLLSPEIFLGYILGQEVRSKKVSLLTHSLPVSAAVRQKVTAGSRDVSSSCSLCAKVRGQPKKRELSEKKLTRCFVDHRRVKLMAGSGGRGVSSFHSEPRKEWGGPDGGNGGDGGSIIMKADKFVKSLAQVVPIYKGEDGQPGGSKNCYGKNGSSYYISVPVGTVVKEEGEALADLSEHGQEYLAVFGGIGGKGNRFFLSNENRAPMTATRGMMGQERVLQLELRTMAHAGLVGFPNAGKSSLLRAISNARPAVAAYPFTTLNPHVGIVNYRDHEQVAVADIPGIIRGAHLNRGLGISFLRHIERCRFLLYVLDLSSPEPWTQLVHLRYELDQYEPGLSLRPQVIIANKMDLPEAREKLETLKSHVSQRVIPVSALTGQNTEELILHLRELYDGYLQGEGSGEEKPKRW
;
A
#
# COMPACT_ATOMS: atom_id res chain seq x y z
N MET A 1 15.10 73.08 8.57
CA MET A 1 13.66 72.73 8.52
C MET A 1 13.53 71.34 9.15
N LEU A 2 13.20 71.27 10.45
CA LEU A 2 11.93 70.73 11.01
C LEU A 2 11.78 69.21 10.80
N ALA A 3 11.48 68.32 11.76
CA ALA A 3 11.21 68.33 13.19
C ALA A 3 11.18 66.84 13.66
N THR A 4 11.82 66.46 14.78
CA THR A 4 11.22 65.97 16.06
C THR A 4 10.67 64.53 16.19
N LEU A 5 11.11 63.89 17.30
CA LEU A 5 10.42 62.92 18.19
C LEU A 5 10.25 61.44 17.72
N SER A 6 10.30 60.38 18.53
CA SER A 6 10.74 60.11 19.92
C SER A 6 10.45 58.64 20.31
N ARG A 7 11.29 58.05 21.19
CA ARG A 7 10.94 57.12 22.31
C ARG A 7 10.44 55.70 21.98
N LEU A 8 11.19 54.63 22.31
CA LEU A 8 11.39 53.94 23.61
C LEU A 8 10.43 52.75 23.85
N LYS A 9 10.98 51.52 23.92
CA LYS A 9 10.99 50.59 25.09
C LYS A 9 10.99 49.11 24.69
N SER A 10 11.90 48.37 25.31
CA SER A 10 11.89 46.92 25.52
C SER A 10 10.85 46.50 26.58
N PRO A 11 10.49 45.21 26.64
CA PRO A 11 10.51 44.47 27.92
C PRO A 11 11.08 43.04 27.76
N ARG A 12 12.02 42.58 28.60
CA ARG A 12 11.89 41.90 29.93
C ARG A 12 11.56 40.40 29.87
N LEU A 13 12.49 39.63 30.42
CA LEU A 13 12.42 38.22 30.88
C LEU A 13 11.62 38.07 32.20
N LEU A 14 11.31 36.80 32.54
CA LEU A 14 10.62 36.20 33.71
C LEU A 14 9.16 35.82 33.41
N SER A 15 8.59 34.66 33.75
CA SER A 15 8.99 33.36 34.36
C SER A 15 7.75 32.40 34.25
N PRO A 16 7.84 31.09 34.55
CA PRO A 16 6.88 30.08 34.11
C PRO A 16 5.91 29.62 35.21
N GLU A 17 4.62 29.99 35.17
CA GLU A 17 3.53 29.31 35.90
C GLU A 17 2.14 29.70 35.36
N ILE A 18 1.60 28.99 34.36
CA ILE A 18 0.13 28.80 34.15
C ILE A 18 -0.06 27.50 33.36
N PHE A 19 0.10 26.34 34.00
CA PHE A 19 -0.37 25.05 33.45
C PHE A 19 -0.69 24.09 34.59
N LEU A 20 -1.60 24.51 35.48
CA LEU A 20 -2.23 23.62 36.45
C LEU A 20 -3.70 24.00 36.58
N GLY A 21 -4.55 23.21 35.94
CA GLY A 21 -6.00 23.37 36.02
C GLY A 21 -6.69 23.09 34.71
N TYR A 22 -6.71 21.83 34.28
CA TYR A 22 -7.83 21.20 33.55
C TYR A 22 -7.59 19.67 33.51
N ILE A 23 -7.43 19.09 34.69
CA ILE A 23 -7.64 17.65 34.95
C ILE A 23 -8.73 17.60 36.01
N LEU A 24 -9.96 17.25 35.59
CA LEU A 24 -10.85 16.28 36.24
C LEU A 24 -12.29 16.45 35.73
N GLY A 25 -12.85 15.33 35.26
CA GLY A 25 -14.24 14.98 35.54
C GLY A 25 -15.21 14.99 34.36
N GLN A 26 -15.32 13.85 33.65
CA GLN A 26 -16.60 13.21 33.30
C GLN A 26 -16.32 11.71 33.06
N GLU A 27 -16.58 10.83 34.02
CA GLU A 27 -17.87 10.20 34.36
C GLU A 27 -18.13 8.93 33.52
N VAL A 28 -17.69 7.80 34.10
CA VAL A 28 -17.89 6.43 33.60
C VAL A 28 -19.31 5.99 33.92
N ARG A 29 -20.16 5.84 32.89
CA ARG A 29 -21.47 5.20 33.02
C ARG A 29 -21.36 3.70 32.81
N SER A 30 -21.38 2.99 33.94
CA SER A 30 -21.57 1.55 34.07
C SER A 30 -22.90 1.11 33.44
N LYS A 31 -22.85 0.11 32.55
CA LYS A 31 -24.01 -0.72 32.19
C LYS A 31 -23.66 -2.19 32.42
N LYS A 32 -24.26 -2.73 33.49
CA LYS A 32 -24.42 -4.17 33.77
C LYS A 32 -25.03 -4.86 32.55
N VAL A 33 -24.41 -5.94 32.08
CA VAL A 33 -25.10 -7.01 31.37
C VAL A 33 -24.75 -8.33 32.06
N SER A 34 -25.82 -8.97 32.51
CA SER A 34 -25.88 -10.21 33.26
C SER A 34 -25.32 -11.40 32.47
N LEU A 35 -24.41 -12.14 33.10
CA LEU A 35 -24.08 -13.53 32.77
C LEU A 35 -25.29 -14.41 33.10
N LEU A 36 -25.92 -14.99 32.08
CA LEU A 36 -26.80 -16.14 32.24
C LEU A 36 -25.98 -17.42 32.04
N THR A 37 -25.81 -18.11 33.16
CA THR A 37 -25.37 -19.49 33.29
C THR A 37 -26.37 -20.42 32.61
N HIS A 38 -25.94 -21.19 31.62
CA HIS A 38 -26.57 -22.46 31.30
C HIS A 38 -25.64 -23.60 31.72
N SER A 39 -26.21 -24.43 32.58
CA SER A 39 -25.61 -25.55 33.28
C SER A 39 -25.96 -26.88 32.59
N LEU A 40 -25.05 -27.84 32.79
CA LEU A 40 -25.19 -29.31 32.71
C LEU A 40 -25.11 -30.03 31.34
N PRO A 41 -24.67 -31.30 31.29
CA PRO A 41 -23.83 -32.03 32.25
C PRO A 41 -22.62 -32.76 31.63
N VAL A 42 -21.66 -32.99 32.53
CA VAL A 42 -20.56 -33.95 32.44
C VAL A 42 -21.13 -35.37 32.48
N SER A 43 -20.68 -36.24 31.58
CA SER A 43 -20.73 -37.68 31.81
C SER A 43 -19.32 -38.24 31.68
N ALA A 44 -18.79 -38.68 32.82
CA ALA A 44 -17.58 -39.46 32.94
C ALA A 44 -17.95 -40.94 32.86
N ALA A 45 -17.26 -41.71 32.02
CA ALA A 45 -17.13 -43.14 32.23
C ALA A 45 -15.76 -43.62 31.75
N VAL A 46 -14.98 -43.98 32.76
CA VAL A 46 -13.63 -44.54 32.73
C VAL A 46 -13.65 -45.91 32.05
N ARG A 47 -12.55 -46.22 31.36
CA ARG A 47 -12.25 -47.47 30.67
C ARG A 47 -11.20 -48.24 31.48
N GLN A 48 -11.44 -49.53 31.77
CA GLN A 48 -10.50 -50.65 32.01
C GLN A 48 -11.33 -51.80 32.64
N LYS A 49 -11.16 -53.11 32.39
CA LYS A 49 -9.99 -53.92 32.02
C LYS A 49 -10.43 -55.31 31.48
N VAL A 50 -9.64 -55.80 30.51
CA VAL A 50 -9.30 -57.15 29.99
C VAL A 50 -9.84 -58.44 30.68
N THR A 51 -10.31 -59.42 29.87
CA THR A 51 -9.82 -60.84 29.68
C THR A 51 -10.93 -61.69 29.02
N ALA A 52 -10.79 -62.10 27.75
CA ALA A 52 -10.33 -63.42 27.25
C ALA A 52 -11.46 -64.46 27.07
N GLY A 53 -11.69 -64.94 25.84
CA GLY A 53 -12.43 -66.19 25.62
C GLY A 53 -13.13 -66.37 24.26
N SER A 54 -12.59 -67.30 23.46
CA SER A 54 -13.20 -68.06 22.36
C SER A 54 -13.53 -67.39 21.02
N ARG A 55 -13.11 -68.10 19.97
CA ARG A 55 -13.28 -67.83 18.54
C ARG A 55 -14.62 -68.39 18.10
N ASP A 56 -15.32 -67.65 17.24
CA ASP A 56 -16.21 -68.24 16.23
C ASP A 56 -16.05 -67.49 14.92
N VAL A 57 -15.94 -68.29 13.86
CA VAL A 57 -15.66 -67.90 12.49
C VAL A 57 -17.01 -67.61 11.83
N SER A 58 -17.23 -66.41 11.32
CA SER A 58 -18.26 -66.20 10.30
C SER A 58 -17.91 -65.05 9.38
N SER A 59 -17.82 -65.41 8.10
CA SER A 59 -17.52 -64.61 6.94
C SER A 59 -18.75 -63.84 6.47
N SER A 60 -18.83 -62.55 6.78
CA SER A 60 -19.60 -61.57 5.99
C SER A 60 -19.33 -60.15 6.49
N CYS A 61 -18.49 -59.41 5.77
CA CYS A 61 -18.71 -57.97 5.54
C CYS A 61 -17.68 -57.44 4.55
N SER A 62 -18.16 -57.19 3.35
CA SER A 62 -17.51 -56.42 2.30
C SER A 62 -17.11 -55.02 2.79
N LEU A 63 -15.87 -54.65 2.50
CA LEU A 63 -15.41 -53.28 2.23
C LEU A 63 -15.70 -52.22 3.32
N CYS A 64 -14.77 -52.06 4.26
CA CYS A 64 -14.53 -50.79 4.94
C CYS A 64 -13.03 -50.54 5.10
N ALA A 65 -12.34 -50.39 3.96
CA ALA A 65 -11.03 -49.75 3.95
C ALA A 65 -11.23 -48.26 4.28
N LYS A 66 -10.82 -47.84 5.48
CA LYS A 66 -10.69 -46.41 5.82
C LYS A 66 -9.67 -45.77 4.89
N VAL A 67 -10.15 -45.17 3.81
CA VAL A 67 -9.38 -44.23 3.00
C VAL A 67 -8.93 -43.10 3.94
N ARG A 68 -7.63 -43.03 4.22
CA ARG A 68 -7.02 -41.85 4.85
C ARG A 68 -7.16 -40.70 3.86
N GLY A 69 -8.26 -39.96 3.98
CA GLY A 69 -8.46 -38.72 3.25
C GLY A 69 -7.32 -37.76 3.56
N GLN A 70 -6.64 -37.29 2.52
CA GLN A 70 -5.70 -36.18 2.63
C GLN A 70 -6.38 -35.00 3.34
N PRO A 71 -5.67 -34.23 4.17
CA PRO A 71 -6.26 -33.06 4.81
C PRO A 71 -6.70 -32.12 3.70
N LYS A 72 -8.03 -31.93 3.56
CA LYS A 72 -8.60 -30.94 2.65
C LYS A 72 -7.90 -29.60 2.94
N LYS A 73 -7.12 -29.10 1.97
CA LYS A 73 -6.72 -27.69 1.94
C LYS A 73 -8.00 -26.91 2.17
N ARG A 74 -8.06 -26.13 3.25
CA ARG A 74 -9.15 -25.16 3.46
C ARG A 74 -9.15 -24.29 2.22
N GLU A 75 -10.14 -24.45 1.35
CA GLU A 75 -10.39 -23.53 0.25
C GLU A 75 -10.46 -22.13 0.88
N LEU A 76 -9.51 -21.28 0.48
CA LEU A 76 -9.47 -19.91 0.92
C LEU A 76 -10.80 -19.30 0.45
N SER A 77 -11.62 -18.83 1.39
CA SER A 77 -12.90 -18.22 1.06
C SER A 77 -12.70 -17.15 -0.01
N GLU A 78 -13.60 -17.04 -0.99
CA GLU A 78 -13.52 -16.08 -2.11
C GLU A 78 -13.30 -14.63 -1.65
N LYS A 79 -13.63 -14.31 -0.39
CA LYS A 79 -13.30 -13.06 0.30
C LYS A 79 -11.79 -12.77 0.40
N LYS A 80 -10.91 -13.76 0.30
CA LYS A 80 -9.45 -13.58 0.26
C LYS A 80 -8.92 -13.21 -1.13
N LEU A 81 -9.69 -13.45 -2.19
CA LEU A 81 -9.33 -13.18 -3.58
C LEU A 81 -9.77 -11.78 -4.06
N THR A 82 -10.74 -11.17 -3.39
CA THR A 82 -11.11 -9.75 -3.59
C THR A 82 -10.34 -8.87 -2.60
N ARG A 83 -9.02 -8.77 -2.78
CA ARG A 83 -8.30 -7.64 -2.18
C ARG A 83 -8.74 -6.40 -2.95
N CYS A 84 -9.71 -5.67 -2.38
CA CYS A 84 -10.02 -4.32 -2.82
C CYS A 84 -8.71 -3.54 -2.96
N PHE A 85 -8.61 -2.73 -4.00
CA PHE A 85 -7.58 -1.72 -4.12
C PHE A 85 -7.61 -0.85 -2.87
N VAL A 86 -6.48 -0.82 -2.13
CA VAL A 86 -6.30 -0.01 -0.93
C VAL A 86 -5.18 0.98 -1.19
N ASP A 87 -5.50 2.26 -1.04
CA ASP A 87 -4.59 3.38 -1.33
C ASP A 87 -4.06 4.04 -0.07
N HIS A 88 -4.70 3.80 1.06
CA HIS A 88 -4.26 4.27 2.36
C HIS A 88 -4.11 3.09 3.32
N ARG A 89 -2.95 2.98 3.96
CA ARG A 89 -2.72 1.95 4.97
C ARG A 89 -1.81 2.43 6.08
N ARG A 90 -2.28 2.22 7.32
CA ARG A 90 -1.46 2.41 8.52
C ARG A 90 -0.69 1.14 8.84
N VAL A 91 0.61 1.28 9.08
CA VAL A 91 1.54 0.18 9.32
C VAL A 91 2.37 0.46 10.57
N LYS A 92 2.41 -0.49 11.50
CA LYS A 92 3.34 -0.47 12.64
C LYS A 92 4.61 -1.23 12.25
N LEU A 93 5.75 -0.57 12.36
CA LEU A 93 7.06 -1.13 12.08
C LEU A 93 7.84 -1.24 13.38
N MET A 94 8.41 -2.41 13.63
CA MET A 94 9.26 -2.68 14.78
C MET A 94 10.56 -3.29 14.27
N ALA A 95 11.66 -2.54 14.30
CA ALA A 95 12.94 -3.06 13.88
C ALA A 95 13.47 -4.11 14.86
N GLY A 96 14.42 -4.93 14.41
CA GLY A 96 15.08 -5.91 15.27
C GLY A 96 15.89 -5.23 16.38
N SER A 97 15.90 -5.82 17.56
CA SER A 97 16.76 -5.37 18.67
C SER A 97 18.18 -5.89 18.48
N GLY A 98 19.17 -5.13 18.94
CA GLY A 98 20.56 -5.57 18.94
C GLY A 98 20.80 -6.70 19.94
N GLY A 99 21.65 -7.66 19.57
CA GLY A 99 22.08 -8.73 20.46
C GLY A 99 22.88 -8.18 21.64
N ARG A 100 22.80 -8.83 22.80
CA ARG A 100 23.64 -8.44 23.96
C ARG A 100 25.10 -8.83 23.75
N GLY A 101 26.02 -7.99 24.20
CA GLY A 101 27.42 -8.38 24.40
C GLY A 101 27.54 -9.35 25.58
N VAL A 102 28.49 -10.27 25.50
CA VAL A 102 28.75 -11.22 26.58
C VAL A 102 30.02 -10.83 27.33
N SER A 103 29.99 -11.05 28.64
CA SER A 103 31.17 -10.98 29.50
C SER A 103 31.62 -12.41 29.77
N SER A 104 32.75 -12.81 29.17
CA SER A 104 33.36 -14.11 29.40
C SER A 104 34.88 -13.99 29.44
N PHE A 105 35.51 -14.95 30.09
CA PHE A 105 36.96 -15.06 30.16
C PHE A 105 37.38 -16.38 29.54
N HIS A 106 38.51 -16.33 28.84
CA HIS A 106 39.07 -17.52 28.21
C HIS A 106 39.47 -18.53 29.28
N SER A 107 39.06 -19.79 29.13
CA SER A 107 39.44 -20.85 30.05
C SER A 107 40.20 -21.94 29.30
N GLU A 108 41.44 -22.16 29.71
CA GLU A 108 42.33 -23.20 29.19
C GLU A 108 42.86 -24.05 30.35
N PRO A 109 42.94 -25.38 30.20
CA PRO A 109 43.61 -26.22 31.18
C PRO A 109 45.04 -25.73 31.42
N ARG A 110 45.44 -25.59 32.70
CA ARG A 110 46.76 -25.10 33.16
C ARG A 110 47.02 -23.59 32.94
N LYS A 111 45.99 -22.80 32.63
CA LYS A 111 46.06 -21.34 32.58
C LYS A 111 45.09 -20.74 33.60
N GLU A 112 45.63 -20.28 34.73
CA GLU A 112 44.83 -19.75 35.84
C GLU A 112 44.10 -18.45 35.49
N TRP A 113 44.74 -17.57 34.70
CA TRP A 113 44.18 -16.26 34.31
C TRP A 113 44.12 -16.13 32.79
N GLY A 114 42.94 -16.36 32.22
CA GLY A 114 42.66 -16.06 30.83
C GLY A 114 42.21 -14.62 30.62
N GLY A 115 42.56 -14.04 29.47
CA GLY A 115 42.08 -12.73 29.07
C GLY A 115 40.58 -12.73 28.74
N PRO A 116 39.95 -11.55 28.62
CA PRO A 116 38.55 -11.44 28.23
C PRO A 116 38.33 -11.98 26.80
N ASP A 117 37.31 -12.82 26.64
CA ASP A 117 36.97 -13.48 25.37
C ASP A 117 35.49 -13.33 24.99
N GLY A 118 34.77 -12.42 25.64
CA GLY A 118 33.36 -12.16 25.34
C GLY A 118 33.18 -11.39 24.03
N GLY A 119 32.40 -11.98 23.12
CA GLY A 119 32.05 -11.38 21.84
C GLY A 119 30.97 -10.31 21.95
N ASN A 120 30.93 -9.43 20.95
CA ASN A 120 29.85 -8.47 20.74
C ASN A 120 28.58 -9.17 20.24
N GLY A 121 27.42 -8.63 20.58
CA GLY A 121 26.15 -9.01 19.95
C GLY A 121 26.05 -8.47 18.53
N GLY A 122 25.27 -9.15 17.69
CA GLY A 122 24.98 -8.71 16.34
C GLY A 122 23.97 -7.56 16.30
N ASP A 123 23.98 -6.78 15.23
CA ASP A 123 23.02 -5.70 15.02
C ASP A 123 21.64 -6.27 14.68
N GLY A 124 20.58 -5.56 15.06
CA GLY A 124 19.21 -5.89 14.68
C GLY A 124 18.90 -5.57 13.23
N GLY A 125 17.99 -6.32 12.62
CA GLY A 125 17.55 -6.10 11.25
C GLY A 125 16.73 -4.82 11.09
N SER A 126 17.13 -3.97 10.13
CA SER A 126 16.39 -2.77 9.74
C SER A 126 15.22 -3.10 8.81
N ILE A 127 14.20 -2.23 8.78
CA ILE A 127 13.07 -2.38 7.85
C ILE A 127 13.14 -1.28 6.80
N ILE A 128 13.21 -1.69 5.54
CA ILE A 128 13.36 -0.81 4.38
C ILE A 128 12.13 -0.95 3.51
N MET A 129 11.54 0.17 3.10
CA MET A 129 10.49 0.19 2.08
C MET A 129 11.14 0.36 0.71
N LYS A 130 10.71 -0.45 -0.26
CA LYS A 130 11.21 -0.41 -1.63
C LYS A 130 10.06 -0.18 -2.59
N ALA A 131 10.14 0.87 -3.41
CA ALA A 131 9.18 1.08 -4.47
C ALA A 131 9.35 0.04 -5.58
N ASP A 132 8.27 -0.66 -5.90
CA ASP A 132 8.24 -1.69 -6.91
C ASP A 132 7.14 -1.39 -7.95
N LYS A 133 7.48 -1.52 -9.23
CA LYS A 133 6.56 -1.30 -10.37
C LYS A 133 5.52 -2.40 -10.47
N PHE A 134 5.86 -3.61 -10.02
CA PHE A 134 4.95 -4.76 -10.06
C PHE A 134 3.88 -4.71 -8.96
N VAL A 135 4.13 -3.96 -7.88
CA VAL A 135 3.17 -3.79 -6.79
C VAL A 135 2.26 -2.61 -7.10
N LYS A 136 0.96 -2.88 -7.27
CA LYS A 136 -0.02 -1.85 -7.71
C LYS A 136 -0.88 -1.28 -6.59
N SER A 137 -0.97 -1.96 -5.45
CA SER A 137 -1.83 -1.56 -4.33
C SER A 137 -1.19 -1.87 -2.99
N LEU A 138 -1.52 -1.07 -1.97
CA LEU A 138 -1.11 -1.29 -0.58
C LEU A 138 -1.92 -2.41 0.11
N ALA A 139 -2.81 -3.08 -0.62
CA ALA A 139 -3.56 -4.24 -0.11
C ALA A 139 -2.64 -5.40 0.34
N GLN A 140 -1.46 -5.54 -0.28
CA GLN A 140 -0.48 -6.59 0.05
C GLN A 140 0.30 -6.30 1.33
N VAL A 141 0.42 -5.03 1.72
CA VAL A 141 1.18 -4.60 2.90
C VAL A 141 0.48 -5.09 4.17
N VAL A 142 1.20 -5.71 5.10
CA VAL A 142 0.65 -6.22 6.36
C VAL A 142 0.61 -5.07 7.39
N PRO A 143 -0.37 -4.99 8.31
CA PRO A 143 -0.44 -3.88 9.26
C PRO A 143 0.70 -3.85 10.29
N ILE A 144 1.39 -4.96 10.53
CA ILE A 144 2.49 -5.05 11.51
C ILE A 144 3.65 -5.79 10.85
N TYR A 145 4.84 -5.19 10.91
CA TYR A 145 6.10 -5.83 10.54
C TYR A 145 7.06 -5.84 11.73
N LYS A 146 7.74 -6.97 11.92
CA LYS A 146 8.78 -7.14 12.92
C LYS A 146 10.07 -7.58 12.23
N GLY A 147 11.16 -6.85 12.47
CA GLY A 147 12.51 -7.19 12.02
C GLY A 147 13.12 -8.35 12.81
N GLU A 148 14.17 -8.96 12.26
CA GLU A 148 14.91 -10.03 12.93
C GLU A 148 15.84 -9.44 14.01
N ASP A 149 15.78 -9.99 15.22
CA ASP A 149 16.63 -9.58 16.33
C ASP A 149 18.08 -10.09 16.11
N GLY A 150 19.07 -9.28 16.51
CA GLY A 150 20.48 -9.67 16.46
C GLY A 150 20.80 -10.75 17.50
N GLN A 151 21.67 -11.69 17.13
CA GLN A 151 22.06 -12.77 18.04
C GLN A 151 23.00 -12.24 19.13
N PRO A 152 22.94 -12.79 20.36
CA PRO A 152 23.89 -12.45 21.41
C PRO A 152 25.32 -12.86 21.02
N GLY A 153 26.30 -12.17 21.59
CA GLY A 153 27.69 -12.63 21.54
C GLY A 153 27.86 -13.98 22.25
N GLY A 154 29.00 -14.63 22.02
CA GLY A 154 29.41 -15.86 22.69
C GLY A 154 30.79 -15.74 23.33
N SER A 155 31.22 -16.81 23.99
CA SER A 155 32.60 -16.96 24.45
C SER A 155 33.54 -17.23 23.27
N LYS A 156 34.85 -17.28 23.53
CA LYS A 156 35.90 -17.54 22.52
C LYS A 156 35.92 -16.51 21.39
N ASN A 157 35.64 -15.26 21.70
CA ASN A 157 35.52 -14.13 20.75
C ASN A 157 34.45 -14.35 19.67
N CYS A 158 33.42 -15.15 19.96
CA CYS A 158 32.34 -15.40 19.01
C CYS A 158 31.40 -14.19 18.93
N TYR A 159 31.38 -13.49 17.81
CA TYR A 159 30.44 -12.41 17.56
C TYR A 159 29.04 -12.95 17.21
N GLY A 160 28.02 -12.24 17.67
CA GLY A 160 26.63 -12.53 17.32
C GLY A 160 26.36 -12.23 15.85
N LYS A 161 25.55 -13.07 15.21
CA LYS A 161 25.07 -12.85 13.84
C LYS A 161 24.12 -11.64 13.79
N ASN A 162 24.28 -10.80 12.78
CA ASN A 162 23.36 -9.69 12.50
C ASN A 162 22.00 -10.22 12.03
N GLY A 163 20.92 -9.54 12.43
CA GLY A 163 19.58 -9.78 11.93
C GLY A 163 19.46 -9.38 10.47
N SER A 164 18.68 -10.14 9.69
CA SER A 164 18.43 -9.82 8.29
C SER A 164 17.54 -8.58 8.15
N SER A 165 17.87 -7.70 7.20
CA SER A 165 17.04 -6.55 6.84
C SER A 165 15.77 -7.02 6.15
N TYR A 166 14.64 -6.43 6.52
CA TYR A 166 13.33 -6.75 5.96
C TYR A 166 12.94 -5.71 4.90
N TYR A 167 12.67 -6.16 3.67
CA TYR A 167 12.22 -5.30 2.59
C TYR A 167 10.69 -5.36 2.43
N ILE A 168 10.04 -4.22 2.49
CA ILE A 168 8.60 -4.06 2.22
C ILE A 168 8.46 -3.47 0.82
N SER A 169 7.99 -4.28 -0.13
CA SER A 169 7.64 -3.78 -1.45
C SER A 169 6.35 -2.96 -1.40
N VAL A 170 6.42 -1.71 -1.85
CA VAL A 170 5.28 -0.78 -1.95
C VAL A 170 5.13 -0.29 -3.39
N PRO A 171 3.93 0.11 -3.83
CA PRO A 171 3.76 0.69 -5.16
C PRO A 171 4.58 1.96 -5.37
N VAL A 172 4.96 2.21 -6.63
CA VAL A 172 5.54 3.49 -7.06
C VAL A 172 4.51 4.61 -6.87
N GLY A 173 4.96 5.75 -6.33
CA GLY A 173 4.12 6.89 -5.94
C GLY A 173 3.55 6.77 -4.52
N THR A 174 4.11 5.91 -3.68
CA THR A 174 3.72 5.82 -2.26
C THR A 174 4.39 6.93 -1.47
N VAL A 175 3.57 7.77 -0.84
CA VAL A 175 4.00 8.77 0.13
C VAL A 175 3.94 8.15 1.53
N VAL A 176 5.07 8.22 2.22
CA VAL A 176 5.21 7.76 3.60
C VAL A 176 5.01 8.96 4.53
N LYS A 177 4.00 8.87 5.39
CA LYS A 177 3.68 9.90 6.39
C LYS A 177 3.83 9.38 7.81
N GLU A 178 4.21 10.26 8.72
CA GLU A 178 4.19 10.03 10.17
C GLU A 178 3.42 11.19 10.80
N GLU A 179 2.35 10.89 11.55
CA GLU A 179 1.51 11.90 12.22
C GLU A 179 0.97 13.04 11.31
N GLY A 180 0.87 12.79 10.01
CA GLY A 180 0.39 13.75 9.00
C GLY A 180 1.48 14.48 8.23
N GLU A 181 2.73 14.42 8.68
CA GLU A 181 3.89 14.96 7.97
C GLU A 181 4.43 13.95 6.96
N ALA A 182 4.71 14.39 5.74
CA ALA A 182 5.28 13.53 4.69
C ALA A 182 6.80 13.41 4.87
N LEU A 183 7.26 12.21 5.21
CA LEU A 183 8.68 11.92 5.43
C LEU A 183 9.41 11.61 4.13
N ALA A 184 8.76 10.87 3.24
CA ALA A 184 9.36 10.43 1.98
C ALA A 184 8.29 10.21 0.91
N ASP A 185 8.70 10.38 -0.34
CA ASP A 185 7.92 10.07 -1.53
C ASP A 185 8.71 9.07 -2.38
N LEU A 186 8.13 7.90 -2.58
CA LEU A 186 8.74 6.80 -3.33
C LEU A 186 8.25 6.83 -4.77
N SER A 187 8.73 7.80 -5.54
CA SER A 187 8.29 8.11 -6.90
C SER A 187 8.97 7.29 -7.99
N GLU A 188 10.13 6.69 -7.73
CA GLU A 188 10.89 5.92 -8.71
C GLU A 188 10.96 4.42 -8.36
N HIS A 189 11.11 3.57 -9.38
CA HIS A 189 11.29 2.14 -9.18
C HIS A 189 12.63 1.82 -8.54
N GLY A 190 12.61 0.91 -7.58
CA GLY A 190 13.81 0.51 -6.85
C GLY A 190 14.25 1.55 -5.82
N GLN A 191 13.55 2.67 -5.69
CA GLN A 191 13.83 3.65 -4.65
C GLN A 191 13.59 3.03 -3.27
N GLU A 192 14.58 3.16 -2.39
CA GLU A 192 14.57 2.56 -1.06
C GLU A 192 14.48 3.67 0.00
N TYR A 193 13.61 3.47 0.97
CA TYR A 193 13.45 4.33 2.13
C TYR A 193 13.62 3.51 3.41
N LEU A 194 14.62 3.87 4.22
CA LEU A 194 14.88 3.25 5.50
C LEU A 194 13.85 3.74 6.52
N ALA A 195 12.83 2.93 6.75
CA ALA A 195 11.67 3.33 7.57
C ALA A 195 11.99 3.29 9.07
N VAL A 196 12.64 2.22 9.52
CA VAL A 196 13.09 2.06 10.91
C VAL A 196 14.47 1.40 10.97
N PHE A 197 15.32 1.91 11.86
CA PHE A 197 16.67 1.40 12.09
C PHE A 197 16.66 0.26 13.10
N GLY A 198 17.42 -0.80 12.79
CA GLY A 198 17.74 -1.87 13.73
C GLY A 198 18.57 -1.38 14.91
N GLY A 199 18.41 -2.03 16.06
CA GLY A 199 19.16 -1.73 17.27
C GLY A 199 20.62 -2.17 17.15
N ILE A 200 21.54 -1.34 17.63
CA ILE A 200 22.98 -1.62 17.61
C ILE A 200 23.31 -2.75 18.59
N GLY A 201 24.16 -3.68 18.16
CA GLY A 201 24.66 -4.79 18.97
C GLY A 201 25.49 -4.32 20.17
N GLY A 202 25.25 -4.96 21.32
CA GLY A 202 25.95 -4.71 22.56
C GLY A 202 27.42 -5.13 22.48
N LYS A 203 28.30 -4.41 23.17
CA LYS A 203 29.73 -4.68 23.21
C LYS A 203 30.05 -5.68 24.31
N GLY A 204 30.82 -6.71 23.95
CA GLY A 204 31.33 -7.70 24.89
C GLY A 204 32.45 -7.13 25.75
N ASN A 205 32.86 -7.85 26.78
CA ASN A 205 33.88 -7.38 27.70
C ASN A 205 35.24 -7.14 27.02
N ARG A 206 35.57 -7.90 25.98
CA ARG A 206 36.81 -7.71 25.20
C ARG A 206 36.90 -6.32 24.55
N PHE A 207 35.78 -5.69 24.21
CA PHE A 207 35.76 -4.33 23.65
C PHE A 207 36.25 -3.28 24.66
N PHE A 208 36.05 -3.52 25.96
CA PHE A 208 36.45 -2.61 27.05
C PHE A 208 37.86 -2.86 27.57
N LEU A 209 38.65 -3.72 26.91
CA LEU A 209 40.02 -4.00 27.30
C LEU A 209 40.89 -2.75 27.11
N SER A 210 41.48 -2.27 28.20
CA SER A 210 42.42 -1.13 28.17
C SER A 210 43.72 -1.48 28.89
N ASN A 211 44.73 -0.62 28.79
CA ASN A 211 45.98 -0.83 29.54
C ASN A 211 45.79 -0.74 31.06
N GLU A 212 44.83 0.09 31.49
CA GLU A 212 44.46 0.30 32.90
C GLU A 212 43.59 -0.85 33.43
N ASN A 213 42.70 -1.40 32.59
CA ASN A 213 41.83 -2.52 32.95
C ASN A 213 42.01 -3.71 32.01
N ARG A 214 42.83 -4.68 32.43
CA ARG A 214 43.15 -5.89 31.67
C ARG A 214 42.09 -7.00 31.77
N ALA A 215 41.17 -6.91 32.72
CA ALA A 215 40.12 -7.89 32.96
C ALA A 215 38.73 -7.22 33.13
N PRO A 216 38.24 -6.50 32.11
CA PRO A 216 36.92 -5.89 32.17
C PRO A 216 35.85 -6.96 32.36
N MET A 217 34.95 -6.73 33.31
CA MET A 217 33.74 -7.56 33.51
C MET A 217 32.48 -6.92 32.91
N THR A 218 32.61 -5.69 32.40
CA THR A 218 31.52 -4.92 31.82
C THR A 218 31.18 -5.42 30.43
N ALA A 219 29.90 -5.65 30.17
CA ALA A 219 29.36 -5.84 28.82
C ALA A 219 28.10 -4.99 28.66
N THR A 220 27.87 -4.44 27.48
CA THR A 220 26.68 -3.65 27.20
C THR A 220 25.59 -4.51 26.57
N ARG A 221 24.34 -4.21 26.93
CA ARG A 221 23.17 -4.77 26.26
C ARG A 221 23.05 -4.14 24.87
N GLY A 222 22.45 -4.88 23.93
CA GLY A 222 22.10 -4.31 22.63
C GLY A 222 21.01 -3.25 22.79
N MET A 223 21.03 -2.27 21.90
CA MET A 223 19.99 -1.24 21.86
C MET A 223 18.69 -1.83 21.31
N MET A 224 17.56 -1.30 21.75
CA MET A 224 16.27 -1.67 21.17
C MET A 224 16.17 -1.10 19.75
N GLY A 225 15.54 -1.86 18.86
CA GLY A 225 15.22 -1.39 17.52
C GLY A 225 14.21 -0.24 17.58
N GLN A 226 14.21 0.61 16.56
CA GLN A 226 13.24 1.69 16.48
C GLN A 226 11.84 1.13 16.18
N GLU A 227 10.83 1.70 16.85
CA GLU A 227 9.42 1.47 16.54
C GLU A 227 8.79 2.75 15.98
N ARG A 228 8.07 2.63 14.86
CA ARG A 228 7.33 3.73 14.25
C ARG A 228 5.97 3.26 13.74
N VAL A 229 5.04 4.20 13.65
CA VAL A 229 3.74 3.97 13.04
C VAL A 229 3.60 4.90 11.85
N LEU A 230 3.69 4.32 10.65
CA LEU A 230 3.66 5.06 9.40
C LEU A 230 2.31 4.91 8.72
N GLN A 231 1.88 5.97 8.05
CA GLN A 231 0.73 6.02 7.17
C GLN A 231 1.23 6.06 5.73
N LEU A 232 0.89 5.03 4.97
CA LEU A 232 1.23 4.93 3.56
C LEU A 232 0.04 5.42 2.75
N GLU A 233 0.28 6.35 1.85
CA GLU A 233 -0.71 6.89 0.92
C GLU A 233 -0.19 6.79 -0.50
N LEU A 234 -0.96 6.15 -1.38
CA LEU A 234 -0.66 6.12 -2.80
C LEU A 234 -1.12 7.44 -3.46
N ARG A 235 -0.21 8.16 -4.13
CA ARG A 235 -0.57 9.40 -4.87
C ARG A 235 -1.42 9.15 -6.11
N THR A 236 -1.33 7.97 -6.71
CA THR A 236 -2.04 7.59 -7.93
C THR A 236 -3.40 6.97 -7.59
N MET A 237 -4.48 7.51 -8.15
CA MET A 237 -5.84 6.97 -7.92
C MET A 237 -6.19 5.84 -8.88
N ALA A 238 -5.69 5.92 -10.12
CA ALA A 238 -5.91 4.93 -11.16
C ALA A 238 -4.85 5.09 -12.25
N HIS A 239 -4.62 4.04 -13.03
CA HIS A 239 -3.74 4.13 -14.19
C HIS A 239 -4.43 4.87 -15.33
N ALA A 240 -5.73 4.62 -15.52
CA ALA A 240 -6.56 5.23 -16.56
C ALA A 240 -7.68 6.07 -15.97
N GLY A 241 -8.00 7.21 -16.60
CA GLY A 241 -9.16 8.03 -16.26
C GLY A 241 -10.17 8.10 -17.40
N LEU A 242 -11.43 7.75 -17.16
CA LEU A 242 -12.54 7.95 -18.12
C LEU A 242 -12.99 9.41 -18.09
N VAL A 243 -12.83 10.10 -19.21
CA VAL A 243 -13.16 11.52 -19.40
C VAL A 243 -14.25 11.65 -20.44
N GLY A 244 -15.26 12.47 -20.18
CA GLY A 244 -16.37 12.66 -21.10
C GLY A 244 -17.50 13.46 -20.50
N PHE A 245 -18.46 13.87 -21.32
CA PHE A 245 -19.63 14.59 -20.84
C PHE A 245 -20.49 13.75 -19.88
N PRO A 246 -21.37 14.40 -19.08
CA PRO A 246 -22.46 13.70 -18.41
C PRO A 246 -23.25 12.85 -19.42
N ASN A 247 -23.73 11.67 -19.00
CA ASN A 247 -24.53 10.74 -19.82
C ASN A 247 -23.82 10.11 -21.04
N ALA A 248 -22.52 10.35 -21.24
CA ALA A 248 -21.72 9.64 -22.25
C ALA A 248 -21.58 8.12 -21.99
N GLY A 249 -22.08 7.63 -20.85
CA GLY A 249 -22.06 6.21 -20.49
C GLY A 249 -20.79 5.74 -19.80
N LYS A 250 -19.98 6.65 -19.22
CA LYS A 250 -18.72 6.34 -18.53
C LYS A 250 -18.85 5.30 -17.42
N SER A 251 -19.79 5.50 -16.48
CA SER A 251 -20.00 4.57 -15.37
C SER A 251 -20.52 3.21 -15.85
N SER A 252 -21.33 3.18 -16.91
CA SER A 252 -21.79 1.94 -17.55
C SER A 252 -20.62 1.21 -18.22
N LEU A 253 -19.77 1.94 -18.94
CA LEU A 253 -18.58 1.41 -19.57
C LEU A 253 -17.60 0.85 -18.53
N LEU A 254 -17.38 1.57 -17.42
CA LEU A 254 -16.53 1.10 -16.32
C LEU A 254 -17.04 -0.23 -15.75
N ARG A 255 -18.36 -0.38 -15.59
CA ARG A 255 -18.99 -1.64 -15.15
C ARG A 255 -18.85 -2.76 -16.17
N ALA A 256 -18.89 -2.43 -17.46
CA ALA A 256 -18.77 -3.42 -18.53
C ALA A 256 -17.33 -3.97 -18.67
N ILE A 257 -16.31 -3.13 -18.44
CA ILE A 257 -14.89 -3.54 -18.52
C ILE A 257 -14.32 -4.07 -17.20
N SER A 258 -14.91 -3.70 -16.07
CA SER A 258 -14.46 -4.13 -14.75
C SER A 258 -15.05 -5.50 -14.40
N ASN A 259 -14.19 -6.47 -14.11
CA ASN A 259 -14.61 -7.81 -13.68
C ASN A 259 -15.30 -7.80 -12.29
N ALA A 260 -15.14 -6.71 -11.53
CA ALA A 260 -15.78 -6.51 -10.24
C ALA A 260 -16.71 -5.29 -10.27
N ARG A 261 -17.69 -5.24 -9.36
CA ARG A 261 -18.50 -4.03 -9.14
C ARG A 261 -17.54 -2.88 -8.77
N PRO A 262 -17.55 -1.76 -9.52
CA PRO A 262 -16.70 -0.61 -9.22
C PRO A 262 -16.88 -0.17 -7.78
N ALA A 263 -15.78 0.01 -7.06
CA ALA A 263 -15.79 0.46 -5.68
C ALA A 263 -15.82 1.99 -5.63
N VAL A 264 -16.58 2.52 -4.67
CA VAL A 264 -16.59 3.95 -4.38
C VAL A 264 -15.33 4.26 -3.56
N ALA A 265 -14.41 5.02 -4.13
CA ALA A 265 -13.17 5.38 -3.46
C ALA A 265 -13.33 6.77 -2.83
N ALA A 266 -13.29 6.84 -1.49
CA ALA A 266 -13.36 8.10 -0.75
C ALA A 266 -11.95 8.60 -0.46
N TYR A 267 -11.51 9.62 -1.20
CA TYR A 267 -10.19 10.22 -1.00
C TYR A 267 -10.30 11.47 -0.11
N PRO A 268 -9.30 11.79 0.72
CA PRO A 268 -9.37 12.90 1.68
C PRO A 268 -9.55 14.29 1.05
N PHE A 269 -9.44 14.39 -0.28
CA PHE A 269 -9.48 15.64 -1.04
C PHE A 269 -10.55 15.65 -2.14
N THR A 270 -11.37 14.58 -2.24
CA THR A 270 -12.49 14.50 -3.19
C THR A 270 -13.78 14.98 -2.53
N THR A 271 -14.49 15.92 -3.15
CA THR A 271 -15.89 16.25 -2.76
C THR A 271 -16.89 15.22 -3.29
N LEU A 272 -16.60 14.57 -4.42
CA LEU A 272 -17.33 13.37 -4.88
C LEU A 272 -16.37 12.19 -5.01
N ASN A 273 -16.78 11.06 -4.45
CA ASN A 273 -16.04 9.82 -4.52
C ASN A 273 -16.06 9.26 -5.95
N PRO A 274 -14.92 9.20 -6.68
CA PRO A 274 -14.87 8.56 -7.98
C PRO A 274 -15.12 7.06 -7.85
N HIS A 275 -15.66 6.46 -8.91
CA HIS A 275 -15.78 5.01 -8.99
C HIS A 275 -14.50 4.44 -9.60
N VAL A 276 -13.85 3.50 -8.93
CA VAL A 276 -12.66 2.82 -9.45
C VAL A 276 -13.03 1.38 -9.77
N GLY A 277 -12.79 0.97 -11.01
CA GLY A 277 -12.93 -0.40 -11.49
C GLY A 277 -11.55 -1.02 -11.72
N ILE A 278 -11.46 -2.34 -11.56
CA ILE A 278 -10.23 -3.09 -11.79
C ILE A 278 -10.45 -3.98 -13.01
N VAL A 279 -9.66 -3.75 -14.07
CA VAL A 279 -9.62 -4.61 -15.25
C VAL A 279 -8.55 -5.66 -15.01
N ASN A 280 -8.93 -6.95 -15.00
CA ASN A 280 -7.99 -8.05 -14.85
C ASN A 280 -7.69 -8.68 -16.20
N TYR A 281 -6.42 -8.93 -16.46
CA TYR A 281 -5.94 -9.60 -17.66
C TYR A 281 -5.64 -11.08 -17.39
N ARG A 282 -5.50 -11.86 -18.48
CA ARG A 282 -5.27 -13.31 -18.39
C ARG A 282 -3.91 -13.67 -17.78
N ASP A 283 -2.94 -12.76 -17.85
CA ASP A 283 -1.62 -12.85 -17.24
C ASP A 283 -1.59 -12.42 -15.76
N HIS A 284 -2.77 -12.31 -15.12
CA HIS A 284 -2.95 -11.88 -13.73
C HIS A 284 -2.61 -10.41 -13.44
N GLU A 285 -2.26 -9.64 -14.47
CA GLU A 285 -2.05 -8.22 -14.36
C GLU A 285 -3.38 -7.48 -14.14
N GLN A 286 -3.32 -6.42 -13.34
CA GLN A 286 -4.50 -5.63 -12.95
C GLN A 286 -4.30 -4.17 -13.31
N VAL A 287 -5.28 -3.55 -13.97
CA VAL A 287 -5.25 -2.12 -14.30
C VAL A 287 -6.45 -1.44 -13.66
N ALA A 288 -6.17 -0.57 -12.70
CA ALA A 288 -7.17 0.34 -12.12
C ALA A 288 -7.58 1.43 -13.14
N VAL A 289 -8.89 1.55 -13.37
CA VAL A 289 -9.54 2.56 -14.21
C VAL A 289 -10.50 3.35 -13.33
N ALA A 290 -10.38 4.67 -13.29
CA ALA A 290 -11.28 5.55 -12.57
C ALA A 290 -12.32 6.16 -13.52
N ASP A 291 -13.59 6.16 -13.12
CA ASP A 291 -14.63 6.99 -13.70
C ASP A 291 -14.59 8.37 -13.06
N ILE A 292 -14.26 9.36 -13.89
CA ILE A 292 -14.13 10.74 -13.47
C ILE A 292 -15.46 11.42 -13.74
N PRO A 293 -16.11 12.04 -12.73
CA PRO A 293 -17.38 12.73 -12.91
C PRO A 293 -17.33 13.70 -14.10
N GLY A 294 -18.39 13.69 -14.91
CA GLY A 294 -18.33 14.27 -16.26
C GLY A 294 -17.93 15.74 -16.31
N ILE A 295 -16.98 16.04 -17.19
CA ILE A 295 -16.54 17.41 -17.45
C ILE A 295 -17.68 18.12 -18.19
N ILE A 296 -18.08 19.27 -17.66
CA ILE A 296 -19.02 20.20 -18.30
C ILE A 296 -18.24 21.37 -18.92
N ARG A 297 -18.84 22.08 -19.88
CA ARG A 297 -18.23 23.29 -20.46
C ARG A 297 -18.01 24.34 -19.36
N GLY A 298 -16.82 24.91 -19.30
CA GLY A 298 -16.38 25.86 -18.29
C GLY A 298 -15.92 25.24 -16.97
N ALA A 299 -15.59 23.94 -16.93
CA ALA A 299 -15.10 23.28 -15.73
C ALA A 299 -13.80 23.92 -15.19
N HIS A 300 -12.90 24.39 -16.07
CA HIS A 300 -11.69 25.12 -15.68
C HIS A 300 -12.00 26.45 -14.95
N LEU A 301 -13.17 27.06 -15.20
CA LEU A 301 -13.62 28.32 -14.57
C LEU A 301 -14.39 28.11 -13.26
N ASN A 302 -14.27 26.93 -12.62
CA ASN A 302 -15.10 26.53 -11.47
C ASN A 302 -16.61 26.57 -11.75
N ARG A 303 -17.07 26.49 -13.01
CA ARG A 303 -18.49 26.24 -13.26
C ARG A 303 -18.78 24.77 -12.95
N GLY A 304 -19.70 24.57 -12.01
CA GLY A 304 -19.91 23.27 -11.37
C GLY A 304 -18.74 22.90 -10.45
N LEU A 305 -18.50 21.61 -10.29
CA LEU A 305 -17.49 21.03 -9.38
C LEU A 305 -16.05 20.99 -9.99
N GLY A 306 -15.81 21.80 -11.03
CA GLY A 306 -14.79 21.61 -12.07
C GLY A 306 -13.32 21.46 -11.62
N ILE A 307 -12.73 22.44 -10.90
CA ILE A 307 -11.30 22.37 -10.53
C ILE A 307 -10.99 21.18 -9.62
N SER A 308 -11.90 20.87 -8.69
CA SER A 308 -11.72 19.71 -7.82
C SER A 308 -11.67 18.41 -8.62
N PHE A 309 -12.41 18.28 -9.72
CA PHE A 309 -12.36 17.12 -10.61
C PHE A 309 -11.13 17.04 -11.49
N LEU A 310 -10.67 18.17 -12.02
CA LEU A 310 -9.50 18.18 -12.88
C LEU A 310 -8.24 17.72 -12.13
N ARG A 311 -8.13 18.03 -10.83
CA ARG A 311 -7.11 17.48 -9.92
C ARG A 311 -7.11 15.95 -9.80
N HIS A 312 -8.24 15.29 -10.09
CA HIS A 312 -8.33 13.83 -10.11
C HIS A 312 -7.81 13.24 -11.42
N ILE A 313 -7.98 13.97 -12.52
CA ILE A 313 -7.46 13.62 -13.84
C ILE A 313 -5.93 13.69 -13.85
N GLU A 314 -5.35 14.68 -13.18
CA GLU A 314 -3.89 14.81 -13.02
C GLU A 314 -3.23 13.54 -12.48
N ARG A 315 -3.94 12.77 -11.66
CA ARG A 315 -3.44 11.54 -11.03
C ARG A 315 -3.54 10.30 -11.92
N CYS A 316 -4.11 10.42 -13.12
CA CYS A 316 -4.25 9.34 -14.10
C CYS A 316 -3.11 9.38 -15.12
N ARG A 317 -2.47 8.23 -15.40
CA ARG A 317 -1.33 8.17 -16.34
C ARG A 317 -1.76 8.28 -17.81
N PHE A 318 -2.94 7.76 -18.15
CA PHE A 318 -3.53 7.84 -19.48
C PHE A 318 -5.03 8.15 -19.41
N LEU A 319 -5.56 8.74 -20.48
CA LEU A 319 -6.92 9.28 -20.55
C LEU A 319 -7.77 8.56 -21.58
N LEU A 320 -9.00 8.23 -21.21
CA LEU A 320 -9.97 7.53 -22.04
C LEU A 320 -11.12 8.49 -22.34
N TYR A 321 -11.14 9.07 -23.53
CA TYR A 321 -12.20 9.99 -23.95
C TYR A 321 -13.43 9.21 -24.40
N VAL A 322 -14.48 9.23 -23.58
CA VAL A 322 -15.77 8.61 -23.89
C VAL A 322 -16.66 9.63 -24.57
N LEU A 323 -16.90 9.42 -25.87
CA LEU A 323 -17.77 10.24 -26.70
C LEU A 323 -19.12 9.54 -26.90
N ASP A 324 -20.17 10.35 -26.90
CA ASP A 324 -21.54 9.88 -27.09
C ASP A 324 -21.93 10.01 -28.57
N LEU A 325 -22.06 8.89 -29.29
CA LEU A 325 -22.46 8.91 -30.70
C LEU A 325 -23.95 9.22 -30.93
N SER A 326 -24.77 9.24 -29.88
CA SER A 326 -26.15 9.75 -30.01
C SER A 326 -26.19 11.26 -30.19
N SER A 327 -25.15 11.98 -29.77
CA SER A 327 -25.00 13.42 -29.98
C SER A 327 -24.98 13.78 -31.47
N PRO A 328 -25.49 14.97 -31.86
CA PRO A 328 -25.41 15.43 -33.25
C PRO A 328 -23.97 15.58 -33.74
N GLU A 329 -23.08 16.13 -32.90
CA GLU A 329 -21.67 16.38 -33.26
C GLU A 329 -20.70 15.82 -32.19
N PRO A 330 -20.24 14.57 -32.32
CA PRO A 330 -19.29 13.98 -31.36
C PRO A 330 -17.88 14.59 -31.42
N TRP A 331 -17.44 15.08 -32.58
CA TRP A 331 -16.11 15.69 -32.74
C TRP A 331 -15.97 17.00 -31.95
N THR A 332 -17.01 17.82 -31.88
CA THR A 332 -16.99 19.05 -31.07
C THR A 332 -16.87 18.73 -29.58
N GLN A 333 -17.48 17.63 -29.12
CA GLN A 333 -17.32 17.17 -27.74
C GLN A 333 -15.85 16.90 -27.40
N LEU A 334 -15.11 16.22 -28.28
CA LEU A 334 -13.69 15.93 -28.06
C LEU A 334 -12.85 17.21 -27.99
N VAL A 335 -13.09 18.17 -28.90
CA VAL A 335 -12.40 19.47 -28.91
C VAL A 335 -12.65 20.22 -27.61
N HIS A 336 -13.90 20.25 -27.14
CA HIS A 336 -14.25 20.87 -25.86
C HIS A 336 -13.56 20.20 -24.68
N LEU A 337 -13.57 18.86 -24.61
CA LEU A 337 -12.92 18.13 -23.51
C LEU A 337 -11.41 18.43 -23.46
N ARG A 338 -10.73 18.44 -24.62
CA ARG A 338 -9.31 18.80 -24.70
C ARG A 338 -9.03 20.23 -24.26
N TYR A 339 -9.84 21.16 -24.76
CA TYR A 339 -9.73 22.56 -24.38
C TYR A 339 -9.85 22.74 -22.87
N GLU A 340 -10.86 22.13 -22.24
CA GLU A 340 -11.07 22.22 -20.79
C GLU A 340 -9.89 21.65 -19.98
N LEU A 341 -9.27 20.56 -20.45
CA LEU A 341 -8.10 19.96 -19.80
C LEU A 341 -6.86 20.85 -19.93
N ASP A 342 -6.59 21.38 -21.12
CA ASP A 342 -5.41 22.23 -21.37
C ASP A 342 -5.54 23.63 -20.75
N GLN A 343 -6.76 24.15 -20.60
CA GLN A 343 -7.00 25.39 -19.86
C GLN A 343 -6.70 25.24 -18.36
N TYR A 344 -6.80 24.03 -17.83
CA TYR A 344 -6.48 23.75 -16.44
C TYR A 344 -4.98 23.48 -16.23
N GLU A 345 -4.42 22.55 -17.00
CA GLU A 345 -2.98 22.28 -17.01
C GLU A 345 -2.49 22.12 -18.46
N PRO A 346 -1.57 22.97 -18.94
CA PRO A 346 -1.09 22.89 -20.30
C PRO A 346 -0.37 21.56 -20.55
N GLY A 347 -0.85 20.79 -21.53
CA GLY A 347 -0.26 19.50 -21.90
C GLY A 347 -0.96 18.29 -21.27
N LEU A 348 -2.00 18.49 -20.46
CA LEU A 348 -2.79 17.39 -19.90
C LEU A 348 -3.53 16.60 -21.00
N SER A 349 -3.93 17.26 -22.10
CA SER A 349 -4.56 16.61 -23.26
C SER A 349 -3.60 15.74 -24.09
N LEU A 350 -2.28 15.96 -23.95
CA LEU A 350 -1.22 15.26 -24.69
C LEU A 350 -0.84 13.92 -24.07
N ARG A 351 -1.33 13.61 -22.87
CA ARG A 351 -1.11 12.30 -22.25
C ARG A 351 -1.58 11.18 -23.18
N PRO A 352 -1.01 9.97 -23.07
CA PRO A 352 -1.46 8.83 -23.87
C PRO A 352 -2.98 8.68 -23.74
N GLN A 353 -3.66 8.68 -24.88
CA GLN A 353 -5.12 8.81 -24.93
C GLN A 353 -5.75 7.85 -25.92
N VAL A 354 -6.97 7.45 -25.62
CA VAL A 354 -7.83 6.64 -26.50
C VAL A 354 -9.19 7.28 -26.60
N ILE A 355 -9.75 7.27 -27.81
CA ILE A 355 -11.08 7.78 -28.07
C ILE A 355 -12.03 6.58 -28.16
N ILE A 356 -13.03 6.59 -27.29
CA ILE A 356 -14.05 5.56 -27.17
C ILE A 356 -15.34 6.15 -27.71
N ALA A 357 -15.81 5.61 -28.83
CA ALA A 357 -17.06 6.02 -29.43
C ALA A 357 -18.18 5.11 -28.89
N ASN A 358 -18.90 5.60 -27.87
CA ASN A 358 -19.89 4.82 -27.14
C ASN A 358 -21.30 4.96 -27.74
N LYS A 359 -22.21 4.04 -27.37
CA LYS A 359 -23.60 3.90 -27.85
C LYS A 359 -23.72 3.43 -29.30
N MET A 360 -22.85 2.52 -29.72
CA MET A 360 -22.90 1.87 -31.05
C MET A 360 -24.14 0.99 -31.29
N ASP A 361 -24.95 0.76 -30.26
CA ASP A 361 -26.26 0.11 -30.35
C ASP A 361 -27.29 0.93 -31.15
N LEU A 362 -27.07 2.23 -31.33
CA LEU A 362 -27.95 3.10 -32.11
C LEU A 362 -27.61 3.05 -33.61
N PRO A 363 -28.62 3.04 -34.50
CA PRO A 363 -28.39 2.93 -35.95
C PRO A 363 -27.63 4.13 -36.53
N GLU A 364 -27.91 5.35 -36.03
CA GLU A 364 -27.23 6.60 -36.44
C GLU A 364 -25.73 6.64 -36.08
N ALA A 365 -25.30 5.79 -35.14
CA ALA A 365 -23.93 5.80 -34.63
C ALA A 365 -22.92 5.36 -35.71
N ARG A 366 -23.34 4.51 -36.67
CA ARG A 366 -22.45 3.96 -37.70
C ARG A 366 -21.97 5.02 -38.69
N GLU A 367 -22.87 5.90 -39.14
CA GLU A 367 -22.52 7.00 -40.05
C GLU A 367 -21.65 8.06 -39.35
N LYS A 368 -21.96 8.33 -38.07
CA LYS A 368 -21.20 9.25 -37.22
C LYS A 368 -19.81 8.72 -36.88
N LEU A 369 -19.60 7.40 -36.86
CA LEU A 369 -18.30 6.81 -36.60
C LEU A 369 -17.31 7.10 -37.73
N GLU A 370 -17.74 6.98 -38.99
CA GLU A 370 -16.87 7.22 -40.15
C GLU A 370 -16.50 8.70 -40.29
N THR A 371 -17.46 9.59 -40.00
CA THR A 371 -17.16 11.03 -39.91
C THR A 371 -16.21 11.33 -38.75
N LEU A 372 -16.38 10.73 -37.57
CA LEU A 372 -15.47 10.91 -36.44
C LEU A 372 -14.03 10.44 -36.76
N LYS A 373 -13.88 9.27 -37.38
CA LYS A 373 -12.57 8.75 -37.84
C LYS A 373 -11.89 9.68 -38.83
N SER A 374 -12.65 10.36 -39.68
CA SER A 374 -12.12 11.32 -40.65
C SER A 374 -11.60 12.61 -39.99
N HIS A 375 -12.16 13.00 -38.84
CA HIS A 375 -11.78 14.21 -38.12
C HIS A 375 -10.64 14.00 -37.13
N VAL A 376 -10.27 12.75 -36.83
CA VAL A 376 -9.31 12.44 -35.76
C VAL A 376 -8.24 11.47 -36.23
N SER A 377 -6.97 11.82 -36.00
CA SER A 377 -5.81 10.98 -36.34
C SER A 377 -5.54 9.86 -35.33
N GLN A 378 -6.12 9.92 -34.13
CA GLN A 378 -5.94 8.89 -33.11
C GLN A 378 -6.87 7.70 -33.30
N ARG A 379 -6.51 6.56 -32.70
CA ARG A 379 -7.32 5.34 -32.73
C ARG A 379 -8.66 5.58 -32.03
N VAL A 380 -9.75 5.34 -32.76
CA VAL A 380 -11.13 5.38 -32.28
C VAL A 380 -11.64 3.96 -32.12
N ILE A 381 -12.04 3.59 -30.90
CA ILE A 381 -12.61 2.27 -30.60
C ILE A 381 -14.13 2.41 -30.45
N PRO A 382 -14.93 1.83 -31.35
CA PRO A 382 -16.38 1.81 -31.24
C PRO A 382 -16.80 0.78 -30.19
N VAL A 383 -17.60 1.18 -29.20
CA VAL A 383 -18.06 0.32 -28.10
C VAL A 383 -19.55 0.55 -27.84
N SER A 384 -20.26 -0.48 -27.39
CA SER A 384 -21.55 -0.29 -26.71
C SER A 384 -21.46 -0.80 -25.28
N ALA A 385 -21.45 0.14 -24.33
CA ALA A 385 -21.44 -0.18 -22.90
C ALA A 385 -22.70 -0.91 -22.43
N LEU A 386 -23.82 -0.79 -23.15
CA LEU A 386 -25.09 -1.41 -22.79
C LEU A 386 -25.12 -2.89 -23.20
N THR A 387 -24.68 -3.20 -24.41
CA THR A 387 -24.70 -4.57 -24.95
C THR A 387 -23.40 -5.33 -24.67
N GLY A 388 -22.34 -4.64 -24.26
CA GLY A 388 -21.00 -5.21 -24.11
C GLY A 388 -20.27 -5.41 -25.44
N GLN A 389 -20.80 -4.88 -26.55
CA GLN A 389 -20.19 -5.04 -27.86
C GLN A 389 -18.83 -4.33 -27.93
N ASN A 390 -17.82 -5.07 -28.40
CA ASN A 390 -16.45 -4.61 -28.65
C ASN A 390 -15.68 -4.07 -27.43
N THR A 391 -16.06 -4.49 -26.21
CA THR A 391 -15.33 -4.16 -24.99
C THR A 391 -13.98 -4.88 -24.91
N GLU A 392 -13.83 -6.03 -25.56
CA GLU A 392 -12.58 -6.80 -25.60
C GLU A 392 -11.46 -6.04 -26.33
N GLU A 393 -11.76 -5.39 -27.47
CA GLU A 393 -10.77 -4.57 -28.18
C GLU A 393 -10.30 -3.40 -27.31
N LEU A 394 -11.22 -2.77 -26.57
CA LEU A 394 -10.88 -1.72 -25.63
C LEU A 394 -9.95 -2.22 -24.52
N ILE A 395 -10.21 -3.40 -23.95
CA ILE A 395 -9.37 -4.00 -22.91
C ILE A 395 -7.97 -4.30 -23.45
N LEU A 396 -7.86 -4.88 -24.66
CA LEU A 396 -6.57 -5.14 -25.30
C LEU A 396 -5.79 -3.85 -25.56
N HIS A 397 -6.44 -2.80 -26.06
CA HIS A 397 -5.75 -1.55 -26.33
C HIS A 397 -5.36 -0.80 -25.04
N LEU A 398 -6.16 -0.91 -23.97
CA LEU A 398 -5.78 -0.44 -22.64
C LEU A 398 -4.52 -1.11 -22.14
N ARG A 399 -4.31 -2.38 -22.47
CA ARG A 399 -3.08 -3.09 -22.13
C ARG A 399 -1.88 -2.53 -22.88
N GLU A 400 -2.02 -2.31 -24.18
CA GLU A 400 -0.96 -1.73 -25.02
C GLU A 400 -0.49 -0.37 -24.48
N LEU A 401 -1.44 0.50 -24.10
CA LEU A 401 -1.11 1.78 -23.47
C LEU A 401 -0.38 1.62 -22.13
N TYR A 402 -0.82 0.67 -21.32
CA TYR A 402 -0.22 0.40 -20.02
C TYR A 402 1.21 -0.14 -20.15
N ASP A 403 1.44 -1.08 -21.06
CA ASP A 403 2.75 -1.67 -21.32
C ASP A 403 3.71 -0.65 -21.96
N GLY A 404 3.22 0.17 -22.90
CA GLY A 404 3.99 1.26 -23.48
C GLY A 404 4.45 2.28 -22.44
N TYR A 405 3.61 2.59 -21.45
CA TYR A 405 4.00 3.42 -20.31
C TYR A 405 5.09 2.76 -19.46
N LEU A 406 4.98 1.47 -19.16
CA LEU A 406 6.01 0.76 -18.38
C LEU A 406 7.38 0.76 -19.08
N GLN A 407 7.39 0.68 -20.42
CA GLN A 407 8.62 0.69 -21.23
C GLN A 407 9.21 2.10 -21.39
N GLY A 408 8.39 3.14 -21.53
CA GLY A 408 8.84 4.53 -21.72
C GLY A 408 9.63 5.13 -20.55
N GLU A 409 9.42 4.66 -19.32
CA GLU A 409 10.24 5.04 -18.16
C GLU A 409 11.57 4.28 -18.07
N GLY A 410 11.75 3.19 -18.82
CA GLY A 410 13.02 2.43 -18.86
C GLY A 410 14.11 3.10 -19.70
N SER A 411 13.75 4.06 -20.55
CA SER A 411 14.65 4.78 -21.46
C SER A 411 14.86 6.25 -21.07
N GLY A 412 14.49 6.65 -19.86
CA GLY A 412 14.75 7.98 -19.32
C GLY A 412 16.18 8.08 -18.78
N GLU A 413 17.00 8.90 -19.44
CA GLU A 413 18.40 9.23 -19.11
C GLU A 413 18.66 9.34 -17.59
N GLU A 414 19.69 8.62 -17.13
CA GLU A 414 20.41 8.93 -15.90
C GLU A 414 20.91 10.38 -15.97
N LYS A 415 20.15 11.31 -15.40
CA LYS A 415 20.71 12.63 -15.08
C LYS A 415 21.82 12.39 -14.05
N PRO A 416 23.08 12.82 -14.31
CA PRO A 416 24.18 12.52 -13.42
C PRO A 416 23.89 13.16 -12.05
N LYS A 417 23.84 12.32 -11.02
CA LYS A 417 23.82 12.75 -9.62
C LYS A 417 25.07 13.61 -9.40
N ARG A 418 24.90 14.93 -9.28
CA ARG A 418 25.93 15.79 -8.69
C ARG A 418 26.02 15.45 -7.21
N TRP A 419 27.22 15.01 -6.81
CA TRP A 419 27.60 14.73 -5.43
C TRP A 419 27.64 16.00 -4.61
#